data_AF-A0A699WJ45-F1
#
_entry.id   AF-A0A699WJ45-F1
#
_cell.length_a   1.000
_cell.length_b   1.000
_cell.length_c   1.000
_cell.angle_alpha   90.00
_cell.angle_beta   90.00
_cell.angle_gamma   90.00
#
_symmetry.space_group_name_H-M   'P 1'
#
loop_
_entity.id
_entity.type
_entity.pdbx_description
1 polymer ?
#
loop_
_entity_poly.entity_id
_entity_poly.type
_entity_poly.pdbx_seq_one_letter_code
_entity_poly.pdbx_strand_id
1 'polypeptide(L)'
;ANPRLIYAQLTGYGPGYNRVGYDAVLQAEAGFMHLNAASLHDAPQKMPVAFIDLFAAHQLKEGILTALYQRERTGLGCLVEVSLFDSALASLANQGATWLTTGNDPVPLGSGHPGIVPYGTVYRAADGQRL
;
A
#
# COMPACT_ATOMS: atom_id res chain seq x y z
N ALA A 1 -28.07 -21.86 8.80
CA ALA A 1 -27.28 -20.62 8.87
C ALA A 1 -26.27 -20.74 10.01
N ASN A 2 -25.04 -20.22 9.86
CA ASN A 2 -24.01 -20.27 10.90
C ASN A 2 -23.77 -18.86 11.48
N PRO A 3 -24.29 -18.52 12.68
CA PRO A 3 -24.13 -17.18 13.27
C PRO A 3 -22.71 -16.87 13.75
N ARG A 4 -21.81 -17.87 13.76
CA ARG A 4 -20.39 -17.73 14.12
C ARG A 4 -19.48 -17.54 12.91
N LEU A 5 -20.04 -17.53 11.70
CA LEU A 5 -19.27 -17.41 10.46
C LEU A 5 -18.62 -16.02 10.38
N ILE A 6 -17.30 -16.01 10.22
CA ILE A 6 -16.58 -14.82 9.77
C ILE A 6 -16.48 -14.93 8.25
N TYR A 7 -17.07 -13.98 7.54
CA TYR A 7 -17.01 -13.91 6.09
C TYR A 7 -15.97 -12.86 5.72
N ALA A 8 -14.88 -13.31 5.10
CA ALA A 8 -13.79 -12.44 4.67
C ALA A 8 -13.89 -12.17 3.17
N GLN A 9 -13.92 -10.90 2.79
CA GLN A 9 -14.09 -10.45 1.42
C GLN A 9 -12.94 -9.54 1.01
N LEU A 10 -12.23 -9.94 -0.05
CA LEU A 10 -11.19 -9.14 -0.71
C LEU A 10 -11.68 -8.73 -2.09
N THR A 11 -11.57 -7.46 -2.42
CA THR A 11 -11.99 -6.90 -3.71
C THR A 11 -10.93 -5.97 -4.28
N GLY A 12 -11.06 -5.58 -5.55
CA GLY A 12 -10.17 -4.58 -6.14
C GLY A 12 -10.40 -3.17 -5.57
N TYR A 13 -11.64 -2.70 -5.59
CA TYR A 13 -12.00 -1.29 -5.30
C TYR A 13 -13.00 -1.11 -4.15
N GLY A 14 -13.38 -2.19 -3.47
CA GLY A 14 -14.37 -2.16 -2.41
C GLY A 14 -15.79 -2.52 -2.88
N PRO A 15 -16.74 -2.60 -1.95
CA PRO A 15 -18.12 -2.92 -2.25
C PRO A 15 -18.76 -1.84 -3.15
N GLY A 16 -19.63 -2.27 -4.08
CA GLY A 16 -20.31 -1.37 -5.01
C GLY A 16 -19.57 -1.06 -6.31
N TYR A 17 -18.31 -1.50 -6.45
CA TYR A 17 -17.52 -1.31 -7.67
C TYR A 17 -17.39 -2.62 -8.45
N ASN A 18 -18.00 -2.69 -9.63
CA ASN A 18 -17.85 -3.82 -10.56
C ASN A 18 -16.63 -3.63 -11.48
N ARG A 19 -15.45 -3.51 -10.87
CA ARG A 19 -14.18 -3.31 -11.58
C ARG A 19 -13.13 -4.28 -11.05
N VAL A 20 -12.43 -4.94 -11.97
CA VAL A 20 -11.32 -5.84 -11.62
C VAL A 20 -10.12 -4.98 -11.21
N GLY A 21 -9.54 -5.28 -10.05
CA GLY A 21 -8.30 -4.68 -9.57
C GLY A 21 -7.13 -5.64 -9.78
N TYR A 22 -6.03 -5.13 -10.33
CA TYR A 22 -4.75 -5.82 -10.41
C TYR A 22 -3.70 -4.96 -9.75
N ASP A 23 -2.78 -5.54 -8.97
CA ASP A 23 -1.75 -4.82 -8.23
C ASP A 23 -1.10 -3.67 -9.04
N ALA A 24 -0.64 -3.94 -10.26
CA ALA A 24 -0.03 -2.90 -11.10
C ALA A 24 -0.97 -1.73 -11.42
N VAL A 25 -2.26 -2.01 -11.66
CA VAL A 25 -3.26 -0.95 -11.89
C VAL A 25 -3.43 -0.11 -10.63
N LEU A 26 -3.52 -0.74 -9.46
CA LEU A 26 -3.66 -0.01 -8.19
C LEU A 26 -2.38 0.75 -7.83
N GLN A 27 -1.19 0.23 -8.14
CA GLN A 27 0.07 0.98 -7.98
C GLN A 27 0.09 2.23 -8.86
N ALA A 28 -0.44 2.15 -10.08
CA ALA A 28 -0.54 3.31 -10.96
C ALA A 28 -1.55 4.34 -10.42
N GLU A 29 -2.75 3.88 -10.07
CA GLU A 29 -3.85 4.75 -9.64
C GLU A 29 -3.63 5.39 -8.27
N ALA A 30 -3.00 4.68 -7.34
CA ALA A 30 -2.66 5.20 -6.02
C ALA A 30 -1.35 6.01 -6.02
N GLY A 31 -0.70 6.20 -7.17
CA GLY A 31 0.50 7.04 -7.31
C GLY A 31 1.83 6.37 -7.00
N PHE A 32 1.86 5.10 -6.59
CA PHE A 32 3.10 4.37 -6.32
C PHE A 32 4.05 4.29 -7.50
N MET A 33 3.53 4.10 -8.72
CA MET A 33 4.41 4.06 -9.90
C MET A 33 5.13 5.39 -10.14
N HIS A 34 4.44 6.51 -9.89
CA HIS A 34 5.04 7.85 -9.99
C HIS A 34 6.12 8.03 -8.92
N LEU A 35 5.80 7.68 -7.68
CA LEU A 35 6.72 7.82 -6.54
C LEU A 35 7.94 6.90 -6.63
N ASN A 36 7.81 5.74 -7.25
CA ASN A 36 8.87 4.75 -7.41
C ASN A 36 9.79 5.03 -8.63
N ALA A 37 9.54 6.10 -9.40
CA ALA A 37 10.47 6.54 -10.44
C ALA A 37 11.81 7.00 -9.81
N ALA A 38 12.90 6.86 -10.57
CA ALA A 38 14.23 7.27 -10.11
C ALA A 38 14.36 8.80 -9.98
N SER A 39 13.62 9.55 -10.81
CA SER A 39 13.52 11.01 -10.77
C SER A 39 12.24 11.50 -11.46
N LEU A 40 11.96 12.79 -11.37
CA LEU A 40 10.84 13.46 -12.06
C LEU A 40 10.90 13.36 -13.60
N HIS A 41 12.09 13.07 -14.15
CA HIS A 41 12.31 12.97 -15.60
C HIS A 41 12.22 11.53 -16.11
N ASP A 42 12.18 10.55 -15.20
CA ASP A 42 12.07 9.14 -15.55
C ASP A 42 10.61 8.71 -15.63
N ALA A 43 10.34 7.71 -16.47
CA ALA A 43 9.01 7.14 -16.58
C ALA A 43 8.58 6.49 -15.23
N PRO A 44 7.29 6.58 -14.85
CA PRO A 44 6.75 5.85 -13.70
C PRO A 44 7.08 4.35 -13.78
N GLN A 45 7.51 3.76 -12.67
CA GLN A 45 7.88 2.34 -12.61
C GLN A 45 7.13 1.63 -11.50
N LYS A 46 6.59 0.44 -11.81
CA LYS A 46 6.01 -0.42 -10.77
C LYS A 46 7.09 -0.91 -9.81
N MET A 47 6.68 -1.21 -8.59
CA MET A 47 7.51 -1.94 -7.65
C MET A 47 7.81 -3.36 -8.18
N PRO A 48 8.96 -3.95 -7.82
CA PRO A 48 9.36 -5.26 -8.31
C PRO A 48 8.50 -6.41 -7.75
N VAL A 49 7.69 -6.13 -6.72
CA VAL A 49 6.77 -7.08 -6.09
C VAL A 49 5.33 -6.56 -6.15
N ALA A 50 4.37 -7.47 -6.03
CA ALA A 50 2.94 -7.14 -5.91
C ALA A 50 2.64 -6.61 -4.51
N PHE A 51 3.17 -5.44 -4.19
CA PHE A 51 3.12 -4.87 -2.85
C PHE A 51 1.69 -4.62 -2.36
N ILE A 52 0.79 -4.19 -3.25
CA ILE A 52 -0.60 -3.88 -2.89
C ILE A 52 -1.34 -5.17 -2.53
N ASP A 53 -1.13 -6.25 -3.30
CA ASP A 53 -1.70 -7.56 -3.00
C ASP A 53 -1.22 -8.08 -1.64
N LEU A 54 0.09 -7.97 -1.37
CA LEU A 54 0.67 -8.39 -0.09
C LEU A 54 0.10 -7.57 1.08
N PHE A 55 0.03 -6.24 0.93
CA PHE A 55 -0.46 -5.37 1.99
C PHE A 55 -1.95 -5.62 2.28
N ALA A 56 -2.77 -5.76 1.24
CA ALA A 56 -4.19 -6.09 1.39
C ALA A 56 -4.39 -7.47 2.04
N ALA A 57 -3.60 -8.47 1.68
CA ALA A 57 -3.63 -9.78 2.33
C ALA A 57 -3.28 -9.68 3.83
N HIS A 58 -2.28 -8.86 4.19
CA HIS A 58 -1.92 -8.62 5.58
C HIS A 58 -3.05 -7.92 6.36
N GLN A 59 -3.68 -6.89 5.78
CA GLN A 59 -4.83 -6.20 6.38
C GLN A 59 -6.04 -7.14 6.53
N LEU A 60 -6.33 -7.98 5.54
CA LEU A 60 -7.43 -8.96 5.63
C LEU A 60 -7.16 -9.98 6.73
N LYS A 61 -5.95 -10.53 6.79
CA LYS A 61 -5.51 -11.43 7.87
C LYS A 61 -5.69 -10.76 9.24
N GLU A 62 -5.29 -9.50 9.40
CA GLU A 62 -5.48 -8.74 10.65
C GLU A 62 -6.96 -8.51 10.99
N GLY A 63 -7.78 -8.16 9.99
CA GLY A 63 -9.24 -8.07 10.15
C GLY A 63 -9.87 -9.39 10.59
N ILE A 64 -9.44 -10.52 10.03
CA ILE A 64 -9.90 -11.85 10.45
C ILE A 64 -9.47 -12.15 11.88
N LEU A 65 -8.22 -11.85 12.27
CA LEU A 65 -7.73 -12.09 13.63
C LEU A 65 -8.49 -11.25 14.67
N THR A 66 -8.79 -9.98 14.36
CA THR A 66 -9.60 -9.12 15.24
C THR A 66 -11.05 -9.59 15.31
N ALA A 67 -11.64 -10.04 14.20
CA ALA A 67 -12.96 -10.66 14.17
C ALA A 67 -13.03 -11.96 14.99
N LEU A 68 -11.98 -12.79 14.92
CA LEU A 68 -11.86 -14.00 15.75
C LEU A 68 -11.84 -13.64 17.24
N TYR A 69 -11.03 -12.64 17.62
CA TYR A 69 -10.97 -12.15 19.00
C TYR A 69 -12.32 -11.58 19.48
N GLN A 70 -13.01 -10.82 18.63
CA GLN A 70 -14.35 -10.30 18.94
C GLN A 70 -15.35 -11.44 19.13
N ARG A 71 -15.32 -12.46 18.25
CA ARG A 71 -16.22 -13.61 18.29
C ARG A 71 -16.08 -14.43 19.57
N GLU A 72 -14.89 -14.51 20.16
CA GLU A 72 -14.71 -15.18 21.47
C GLU A 72 -15.46 -14.47 22.60
N ARG A 73 -15.68 -13.15 22.47
CA ARG A 73 -16.40 -12.35 23.48
C ARG A 73 -17.90 -12.28 23.23
N THR A 74 -18.30 -12.22 21.96
CA THR A 74 -19.70 -12.02 21.57
C THR A 74 -20.43 -13.30 21.20
N GLY A 75 -19.69 -14.35 20.84
CA GLY A 75 -20.24 -15.56 20.23
C GLY A 75 -20.70 -15.40 18.78
N LEU A 76 -20.55 -14.21 18.17
CA LEU A 76 -21.05 -13.88 16.84
C LEU A 76 -19.90 -13.66 15.84
N GLY A 77 -20.09 -14.14 14.61
CA GLY A 77 -19.23 -13.80 13.49
C GLY A 77 -19.60 -12.44 12.88
N CYS A 78 -18.84 -12.02 11.87
CA CYS A 78 -19.05 -10.76 11.17
C CYS A 78 -18.52 -10.81 9.73
N LEU A 79 -18.78 -9.76 8.97
CA LEU A 79 -18.18 -9.49 7.68
C LEU A 79 -16.87 -8.72 7.89
N VAL A 80 -15.80 -9.16 7.25
CA VAL A 80 -14.50 -8.47 7.18
C VAL A 80 -14.24 -8.13 5.71
N GLU A 81 -14.21 -6.84 5.39
CA GLU A 81 -14.01 -6.34 4.03
C GLU A 81 -12.69 -5.59 3.91
N VAL A 82 -11.94 -5.91 2.84
CA VAL A 82 -10.73 -5.21 2.44
C VAL A 82 -10.76 -5.00 0.92
N SER A 83 -10.21 -3.89 0.45
CA SER A 83 -10.00 -3.65 -0.97
C SER A 83 -8.54 -3.34 -1.29
N LEU A 84 -8.06 -3.76 -2.46
CA LEU A 84 -6.71 -3.43 -2.93
C LEU A 84 -6.50 -1.91 -2.99
N PHE A 85 -7.53 -1.17 -3.42
CA PHE A 85 -7.46 0.29 -3.53
C PHE A 85 -7.33 0.98 -2.16
N ASP A 86 -8.14 0.61 -1.17
CA ASP A 86 -8.04 1.17 0.18
C ASP A 86 -6.68 0.79 0.82
N SER A 87 -6.23 -0.44 0.61
CA SER A 87 -4.90 -0.89 1.03
C SER A 87 -3.79 -0.07 0.39
N ALA A 88 -3.91 0.24 -0.91
CA ALA A 88 -2.96 1.10 -1.61
C ALA A 88 -2.94 2.52 -1.01
N LEU A 89 -4.09 3.15 -0.86
CA LEU A 89 -4.19 4.50 -0.29
C LEU A 89 -3.64 4.56 1.14
N ALA A 90 -3.98 3.59 1.99
CA ALA A 90 -3.47 3.52 3.36
C ALA A 90 -1.95 3.37 3.41
N SER A 91 -1.36 2.65 2.44
CA SER A 91 0.08 2.40 2.39
C SER A 91 0.92 3.61 1.93
N LEU A 92 0.31 4.69 1.43
CA LEU A 92 1.02 5.93 1.10
C LEU A 92 1.65 6.60 2.32
N ALA A 93 1.12 6.34 3.53
CA ALA A 93 1.67 6.78 4.80
C ALA A 93 2.15 8.25 4.78
N ASN A 94 3.47 8.48 4.89
CA ASN A 94 4.06 9.81 4.91
C ASN A 94 3.85 10.59 3.59
N GLN A 95 3.83 9.92 2.44
CA GLN A 95 3.61 10.57 1.14
C GLN A 95 2.18 11.13 1.06
N GLY A 96 1.20 10.34 1.49
CA GLY A 96 -0.19 10.81 1.59
C GLY A 96 -0.35 11.94 2.62
N ALA A 97 0.33 11.81 3.77
CA ALA A 97 0.32 12.85 4.80
C ALA A 97 0.94 14.18 4.30
N THR A 98 2.03 14.14 3.52
CA THR A 98 2.63 15.34 2.94
C THR A 98 1.62 16.11 2.08
N TRP A 99 0.90 15.44 1.20
CA TRP A 99 -0.12 16.10 0.39
C TRP A 99 -1.27 16.66 1.24
N LEU A 100 -1.80 15.86 2.18
CA LEU A 100 -2.91 16.28 3.05
C LEU A 100 -2.58 17.49 3.92
N THR A 101 -1.32 17.63 4.33
CA THR A 101 -0.89 18.71 5.24
C THR A 101 -0.35 19.94 4.53
N THR A 102 0.24 19.79 3.33
CA THR A 102 0.92 20.89 2.62
C THR A 102 0.25 21.30 1.32
N GLY A 103 -0.61 20.46 0.75
CA GLY A 103 -1.18 20.63 -0.59
C GLY A 103 -0.19 20.38 -1.74
N ASN A 104 1.05 19.99 -1.45
CA ASN A 104 2.06 19.70 -2.46
C ASN A 104 2.13 18.20 -2.75
N ASP A 105 2.11 17.85 -4.03
CA ASP A 105 2.30 16.47 -4.46
C ASP A 105 3.74 16.01 -4.17
N PRO A 106 3.92 14.82 -3.58
CA PRO A 106 5.26 14.26 -3.39
C PRO A 106 5.89 13.91 -4.73
N VAL A 107 7.18 14.21 -4.88
CA VAL A 107 7.94 13.97 -6.11
C VAL A 107 8.85 12.75 -5.97
N PRO A 108 9.12 12.00 -7.07
CA PRO A 108 10.07 10.90 -7.05
C PRO A 108 11.50 11.38 -6.75
N LEU A 109 12.14 10.67 -5.81
CA LEU A 109 13.51 10.93 -5.35
C LEU A 109 14.42 9.70 -5.50
N GLY A 110 13.95 8.65 -6.19
CA GLY A 110 14.61 7.35 -6.19
C GLY A 110 14.75 6.82 -4.77
N SER A 111 15.98 6.54 -4.34
CA SER A 111 16.27 6.09 -2.98
C SER A 111 16.41 7.22 -1.95
N GLY A 112 16.37 8.49 -2.38
CA GLY A 112 16.58 9.64 -1.50
C GLY A 112 15.42 9.93 -0.52
N HIS A 113 15.71 10.64 0.57
CA HIS A 113 14.71 11.14 1.51
C HIS A 113 14.47 12.66 1.34
N PRO A 114 13.22 13.16 1.37
CA PRO A 114 12.91 14.57 1.09
C PRO A 114 13.50 15.57 2.09
N GLY A 115 13.76 15.14 3.32
CA GLY A 115 14.25 16.03 4.40
C GLY A 115 15.52 15.58 5.13
N ILE A 116 16.17 14.49 4.69
CA ILE A 116 17.34 13.93 5.39
C ILE A 116 18.42 13.62 4.35
N VAL A 117 19.60 14.20 4.52
CA VAL A 117 20.76 13.97 3.65
C VAL A 117 22.01 13.79 4.51
N PRO A 118 22.78 12.69 4.33
CA PRO A 118 22.59 11.60 3.37
C PRO A 118 21.57 10.56 3.85
N TYR A 119 20.63 10.15 2.99
CA TYR A 119 19.71 9.05 3.26
C TYR A 119 19.29 8.38 1.96
N GLY A 120 19.72 7.14 1.75
CA GLY A 120 19.49 6.36 0.53
C GLY A 120 20.22 6.88 -0.73
N THR A 121 21.05 7.91 -0.59
CA THR A 121 22.00 8.30 -1.64
C THR A 121 23.02 7.18 -1.84
N VAL A 122 23.16 6.71 -3.09
CA VAL A 122 24.19 5.72 -3.46
C VAL A 122 25.49 6.45 -3.79
N TYR A 123 26.57 6.13 -3.09
CA TYR A 123 27.89 6.73 -3.31
C TYR A 123 28.82 5.79 -4.07
N ARG A 124 29.80 6.34 -4.80
CA ARG A 124 30.85 5.54 -5.43
C ARG A 124 32.15 5.71 -4.65
N ALA A 125 32.66 4.61 -4.10
CA ALA A 125 33.95 4.56 -3.45
C ALA A 125 35.11 4.54 -4.46
N ALA A 126 36.33 4.82 -4.00
CA ALA A 126 37.53 4.88 -4.85
C ALA A 126 37.87 3.55 -5.53
N ASP A 127 37.47 2.42 -4.93
CA ASP A 127 37.62 1.07 -5.47
C ASP A 127 36.52 0.70 -6.50
N GLY A 128 35.61 1.63 -6.80
CA GLY A 128 34.53 1.45 -7.76
C GLY A 128 33.27 0.79 -7.19
N GLN A 129 33.24 0.43 -5.91
CA GLN A 129 32.04 -0.10 -5.27
C GLN A 129 30.97 0.98 -5.08
N ARG A 130 29.70 0.56 -5.13
CA ARG A 130 28.56 1.41 -4.78
C ARG A 130 28.18 1.15 -3.32
N LEU A 131 28.18 2.20 -2.52
CA LEU A 131 27.79 2.22 -1.10
C LEU A 131 26.35 2.69 -0.96
#